data_AF-H8GI81-F1
#
_entry.id   AF-H8GI81-F1
#
_cell.length_a   1.000
_cell.length_b   1.000
_cell.length_c   1.000
_cell.angle_alpha   90.00
_cell.angle_beta   90.00
_cell.angle_gamma   90.00
#
_symmetry.space_group_name_H-M   'P 1'
#
loop_
_entity.id
_entity.type
_entity.pdbx_description
1 polymer ?
#
loop_
_entity_poly.entity_id
_entity_poly.type
_entity_poly.pdbx_seq_one_letter_code
_entity_poly.pdbx_strand_id
1 'polypeptide(L)'
;MIRPNNTHTHETSVNGNLFMQTGPGRFALPVLWDVVNEFFNLNRGIKAGNYTEQQLRTLFGIDARNDATQVIQQYNYDDGLDNYAERTYIWNSGSYEIDDSAVSIVDANGNRHIEHFAVKPLGILNGPTGANGGILDNFDFEGGGLAQTGNAPLETWVDPSGIGIKVNIEITNITNFRSYTIANYAADVQKYNDSFINTALAGVRLSTEMHELAERIFDNGVTKFLDADNKPILYGTDQDDSIFGTLSRAGIDRNTGGTKTIVDIGRFDNPVSGWIQNGIHCIGGPGNDNLTGTDNPDKLVGGTDDDTLDGNGGDDYLEGGDGFDLYFANDGDRIFDSDGRGVVYFNGQELKTATKRLMTNDDFYQDAAGNRYYHQGDDLLVVSGDQSASLVIENFQNQNLGIKLKVMGGSSRVSSWREVTETPITDDIDNVFNVAQRTPPPDLRDPLTLDLDGDGLETTAFSTHPIYFDHDVNGIKEGTGWVLPDDGLLVLDRNGNGVIDDGTELFGDHTPLAGSGFAVDGFAAIAQEDSPVGRATALSLPEAHVAIMLRTMARA
;
A
#
# COMPACT_ATOMS: atom_id res chain seq x y z
N MET A 1 6.82 1.72 -2.35
CA MET A 1 6.03 2.38 -3.42
C MET A 1 4.75 1.57 -3.64
N ILE A 2 3.85 1.55 -2.65
CA ILE A 2 2.49 0.98 -2.77
C ILE A 2 1.50 2.10 -2.49
N ARG A 3 0.38 2.04 -3.21
CA ARG A 3 -0.53 3.16 -3.40
C ARG A 3 -1.31 3.45 -2.11
N PRO A 4 -1.30 4.69 -1.60
CA PRO A 4 -2.08 5.03 -0.42
C PRO A 4 -3.58 4.85 -0.69
N ASN A 5 -4.27 4.23 0.28
CA ASN A 5 -5.73 3.91 0.29
C ASN A 5 -6.67 5.05 -0.05
N ASN A 6 -6.19 6.27 0.06
CA ASN A 6 -7.04 7.43 0.01
C ASN A 6 -6.63 8.21 -1.22
N THR A 7 -7.58 8.29 -2.16
CA THR A 7 -7.61 9.17 -3.34
C THR A 7 -7.02 8.55 -4.63
N HIS A 8 -7.63 8.55 -5.80
CA HIS A 8 -8.72 9.32 -6.40
C HIS A 8 -9.33 8.49 -7.53
N THR A 9 -10.65 8.47 -7.66
CA THR A 9 -11.29 8.16 -8.94
C THR A 9 -10.74 9.10 -10.01
N HIS A 10 -10.24 8.57 -11.12
CA HIS A 10 -9.92 9.43 -12.26
C HIS A 10 -11.22 9.84 -12.92
N GLU A 11 -11.50 11.14 -12.97
CA GLU A 11 -12.66 11.65 -13.68
C GLU A 11 -12.27 12.07 -15.09
N THR A 12 -12.97 11.52 -16.08
CA THR A 12 -12.84 11.93 -17.47
C THR A 12 -14.22 12.22 -18.04
N SER A 13 -14.30 12.99 -19.13
CA SER A 13 -15.58 13.32 -19.75
C SER A 13 -15.62 12.95 -21.23
N VAL A 14 -16.77 12.44 -21.67
CA VAL A 14 -17.08 12.10 -23.05
C VAL A 14 -18.16 13.05 -23.55
N ASN A 15 -17.98 13.57 -24.76
CA ASN A 15 -19.00 14.36 -25.42
C ASN A 15 -20.20 13.46 -25.78
N GLY A 16 -21.35 13.74 -25.18
CA GLY A 16 -22.60 12.99 -25.31
C GLY A 16 -23.21 13.02 -26.70
N ASN A 17 -23.04 14.10 -27.45
CA ASN A 17 -23.45 14.13 -28.84
C ASN A 17 -22.63 13.13 -29.69
N LEU A 18 -21.30 13.06 -29.48
CA LEU A 18 -20.44 12.07 -30.14
C LEU A 18 -20.76 10.65 -29.65
N PHE A 19 -20.96 10.49 -28.33
CA PHE A 19 -21.35 9.22 -27.72
C PHE A 19 -22.61 8.62 -28.35
N MET A 20 -23.64 9.44 -28.59
CA MET A 20 -24.89 9.01 -29.21
C MET A 20 -24.79 8.83 -30.73
N GLN A 21 -23.88 9.52 -31.41
CA GLN A 21 -23.76 9.46 -32.88
C GLN A 21 -22.84 8.33 -33.36
N THR A 22 -21.62 8.27 -32.82
CA THR A 22 -20.57 7.34 -33.24
C THR A 22 -20.09 6.44 -32.12
N GLY A 23 -20.38 6.80 -30.86
CA GLY A 23 -20.03 5.99 -29.70
C GLY A 23 -21.05 4.86 -29.41
N PRO A 24 -21.01 4.30 -28.18
CA PRO A 24 -21.88 3.21 -27.75
C PRO A 24 -23.37 3.55 -27.70
N GLY A 25 -23.71 4.84 -27.53
CA GLY A 25 -25.09 5.31 -27.51
C GLY A 25 -25.81 5.19 -28.85
N ARG A 26 -25.09 4.95 -29.95
CA ARG A 26 -25.67 4.83 -31.30
C ARG A 26 -26.62 3.65 -31.50
N PHE A 27 -26.60 2.69 -30.57
CA PHE A 27 -27.46 1.50 -30.55
C PHE A 27 -28.72 1.68 -29.68
N ALA A 28 -28.84 2.80 -28.95
CA ALA A 28 -30.06 3.17 -28.25
C ALA A 28 -31.09 3.72 -29.27
N LEU A 29 -31.59 2.80 -30.11
CA LEU A 29 -32.47 3.13 -31.23
C LEU A 29 -33.89 3.37 -30.73
N PRO A 30 -34.55 4.49 -31.10
CA PRO A 30 -35.92 4.82 -30.69
C PRO A 30 -36.97 3.74 -30.95
N VAL A 31 -36.77 2.89 -31.97
CA VAL A 31 -37.64 1.74 -32.28
C VAL A 31 -37.81 0.76 -31.10
N LEU A 32 -36.88 0.77 -30.14
CA LEU A 32 -36.89 -0.12 -28.98
C LEU A 32 -37.91 0.27 -27.91
N TRP A 33 -38.44 1.50 -27.94
CA TRP A 33 -39.50 1.92 -27.02
C TRP A 33 -40.88 1.57 -27.58
N ASP A 34 -41.73 0.92 -26.78
CA ASP A 34 -43.05 0.49 -27.24
C ASP A 34 -43.90 1.68 -27.66
N VAL A 35 -43.80 2.80 -26.94
CA VAL A 35 -44.54 4.03 -27.26
C VAL A 35 -44.19 4.58 -28.65
N VAL A 36 -42.92 4.50 -29.07
CA VAL A 36 -42.48 4.94 -30.39
C VAL A 36 -42.97 3.96 -31.47
N ASN A 37 -42.82 2.66 -31.23
CA ASN A 37 -43.27 1.61 -32.14
C ASN A 37 -44.78 1.69 -32.39
N GLU A 38 -45.58 1.82 -31.33
CA GLU A 38 -47.04 1.97 -31.42
C GLU A 38 -47.45 3.30 -32.06
N PHE A 39 -46.71 4.39 -31.80
CA PHE A 39 -46.95 5.68 -32.43
C PHE A 39 -46.74 5.65 -33.94
N PHE A 40 -45.71 4.96 -34.45
CA PHE A 40 -45.49 4.84 -35.90
C PHE A 40 -46.24 3.67 -36.56
N ASN A 41 -46.91 2.81 -35.78
CA ASN A 41 -47.78 1.77 -36.31
C ASN A 41 -49.02 2.38 -36.98
N LEU A 42 -49.04 2.39 -38.31
CA LEU A 42 -50.12 2.96 -39.11
C LEU A 42 -51.47 2.24 -38.95
N ASN A 43 -51.48 1.01 -38.41
CA ASN A 43 -52.73 0.30 -38.09
C ASN A 43 -53.42 0.87 -36.84
N ARG A 44 -52.73 1.68 -36.02
CA ARG A 44 -53.33 2.37 -34.88
C ARG A 44 -54.06 3.61 -35.36
N GLY A 45 -55.34 3.76 -35.05
CA GLY A 45 -56.09 4.99 -35.31
C GLY A 45 -55.76 6.06 -34.26
N ILE A 46 -55.08 7.14 -34.66
CA ILE A 46 -54.75 8.28 -33.79
C ILE A 46 -55.36 9.54 -34.40
N LYS A 47 -55.99 10.38 -33.59
CA LYS A 47 -56.57 11.65 -34.05
C LYS A 47 -55.46 12.69 -34.25
N ALA A 48 -55.70 13.69 -35.08
CA ALA A 48 -54.81 14.83 -35.21
C ALA A 48 -54.69 15.57 -33.87
N GLY A 49 -53.46 15.97 -33.52
CA GLY A 49 -53.16 16.63 -32.24
C GLY A 49 -51.72 16.41 -31.79
N ASN A 50 -51.40 17.05 -30.66
CA ASN A 50 -50.11 16.92 -29.99
C ASN A 50 -50.29 16.03 -28.75
N TYR A 51 -49.36 15.12 -28.54
CA TYR A 51 -49.41 14.13 -27.49
C TYR A 51 -48.08 14.10 -26.73
N THR A 52 -48.19 14.13 -25.41
CA THR A 52 -47.11 13.75 -24.50
C THR A 52 -46.94 12.23 -24.52
N GLU A 53 -45.77 11.75 -24.08
CA GLU A 53 -45.52 10.31 -23.96
C GLU A 53 -46.60 9.62 -23.11
N GLN A 54 -46.93 10.18 -21.93
CA GLN A 54 -47.94 9.61 -21.05
C GLN A 54 -49.32 9.51 -21.72
N GLN A 55 -49.72 10.51 -22.51
CA GLN A 55 -50.99 10.45 -23.24
C GLN A 55 -51.00 9.35 -24.30
N LEU A 56 -49.88 9.12 -25.00
CA LEU A 56 -49.74 8.01 -25.94
C LEU A 56 -49.76 6.66 -25.23
N ARG A 57 -49.06 6.53 -24.10
CA ARG A 57 -49.05 5.30 -23.30
C ARG A 57 -50.47 4.89 -22.89
N THR A 58 -51.25 5.85 -22.42
CA THR A 58 -52.66 5.62 -22.08
C THR A 58 -53.51 5.31 -23.30
N LEU A 59 -53.29 6.00 -24.42
CA LEU A 59 -54.01 5.75 -25.67
C LEU A 59 -53.77 4.34 -26.21
N PHE A 60 -52.55 3.81 -26.08
CA PHE A 60 -52.18 2.49 -26.57
C PHE A 60 -52.39 1.36 -25.55
N GLY A 61 -52.75 1.70 -24.30
CA GLY A 61 -52.95 0.74 -23.23
C GLY A 61 -51.64 0.09 -22.76
N ILE A 62 -50.56 0.86 -22.73
CA ILE A 62 -49.21 0.40 -22.37
C ILE A 62 -48.66 1.03 -21.09
N ASP A 63 -49.49 1.73 -20.30
CA ASP A 63 -49.05 2.39 -19.06
C ASP A 63 -48.43 1.42 -18.03
N ALA A 64 -48.83 0.15 -18.06
CA ALA A 64 -48.33 -0.88 -17.15
C ALA A 64 -47.03 -1.56 -17.63
N ARG A 65 -46.54 -1.22 -18.83
CA ARG A 65 -45.27 -1.78 -19.35
C ARG A 65 -44.10 -1.04 -18.73
N ASN A 66 -43.07 -1.79 -18.32
CA ASN A 66 -41.86 -1.24 -17.72
C ASN A 66 -40.79 -0.99 -18.80
N ASP A 67 -41.05 -0.04 -19.70
CA ASP A 67 -40.21 0.26 -20.88
C ASP A 67 -39.87 1.76 -21.01
N ALA A 68 -40.11 2.56 -19.96
CA ALA A 68 -39.72 3.98 -19.92
C ALA A 68 -38.22 4.16 -20.17
N THR A 69 -37.43 3.21 -19.67
CA THR A 69 -35.99 3.13 -19.89
C THR A 69 -35.65 1.90 -20.72
N GLN A 70 -34.67 2.01 -21.61
CA GLN A 70 -34.14 0.87 -22.38
C GLN A 70 -32.71 0.57 -21.97
N VAL A 71 -32.45 -0.69 -21.59
CA VAL A 71 -31.10 -1.17 -21.31
C VAL A 71 -30.53 -1.79 -22.57
N ILE A 72 -29.44 -1.22 -23.06
CA ILE A 72 -28.71 -1.67 -24.24
C ILE A 72 -27.49 -2.45 -23.78
N GLN A 73 -27.45 -3.72 -24.15
CA GLN A 73 -26.31 -4.60 -23.97
C GLN A 73 -25.41 -4.52 -25.20
N GLN A 74 -24.26 -3.89 -25.08
CA GLN A 74 -23.35 -3.58 -26.20
C GLN A 74 -22.88 -4.82 -26.95
N TYR A 75 -22.79 -5.98 -26.27
CA TYR A 75 -22.45 -7.26 -26.87
C TYR A 75 -23.53 -7.85 -27.79
N ASN A 76 -24.75 -7.28 -27.82
CA ASN A 76 -25.80 -7.73 -28.74
C ASN A 76 -25.83 -6.92 -30.05
N TYR A 77 -24.93 -5.95 -30.23
CA TYR A 77 -24.93 -5.08 -31.40
C TYR A 77 -23.56 -5.04 -32.07
N ASP A 78 -23.53 -5.07 -33.39
CA ASP A 78 -22.33 -4.87 -34.20
C ASP A 78 -22.71 -4.33 -35.57
N ASP A 79 -22.17 -3.16 -35.92
CA ASP A 79 -22.34 -2.55 -37.25
C ASP A 79 -21.10 -2.69 -38.14
N GLY A 80 -20.03 -3.35 -37.66
CA GLY A 80 -18.78 -3.56 -38.39
C GLY A 80 -17.93 -2.31 -38.57
N LEU A 81 -18.23 -1.22 -37.86
CA LEU A 81 -17.57 0.09 -38.03
C LEU A 81 -16.61 0.44 -36.89
N ASP A 82 -16.60 -0.29 -35.79
CA ASP A 82 -15.80 0.00 -34.60
C ASP A 82 -15.20 -1.25 -33.95
N ASN A 83 -14.46 -1.01 -32.86
CA ASN A 83 -13.86 -2.08 -32.08
C ASN A 83 -14.89 -2.64 -31.08
N TYR A 84 -15.58 -3.70 -31.49
CA TYR A 84 -16.66 -4.35 -30.74
C TYR A 84 -16.23 -4.77 -29.32
N ALA A 85 -15.05 -5.35 -29.16
CA ALA A 85 -14.54 -5.78 -27.85
C ALA A 85 -14.32 -4.61 -26.90
N GLU A 86 -13.63 -3.55 -27.33
CA GLU A 86 -13.40 -2.34 -26.53
C GLU A 86 -14.70 -1.68 -26.11
N ARG A 87 -15.68 -1.58 -27.02
CA ARG A 87 -16.98 -1.01 -26.70
C ARG A 87 -17.72 -1.87 -25.67
N THR A 88 -17.68 -3.19 -25.84
CA THR A 88 -18.32 -4.13 -24.92
C THR A 88 -17.65 -4.14 -23.55
N TYR A 89 -16.33 -4.03 -23.52
CA TYR A 89 -15.52 -3.95 -22.30
C TYR A 89 -15.83 -2.68 -21.50
N ILE A 90 -15.78 -1.51 -22.13
CA ILE A 90 -15.87 -0.21 -21.44
C ILE A 90 -17.31 0.19 -21.09
N TRP A 91 -18.30 -0.28 -21.85
CA TRP A 91 -19.67 0.23 -21.74
C TRP A 91 -20.72 -0.84 -21.54
N ASN A 92 -20.33 -2.11 -21.62
CA ASN A 92 -21.13 -3.32 -21.45
C ASN A 92 -22.65 -3.14 -21.53
N SER A 93 -23.25 -2.64 -20.45
CA SER A 93 -24.66 -2.25 -20.41
C SER A 93 -24.83 -0.76 -20.16
N GLY A 94 -25.66 -0.10 -20.98
CA GLY A 94 -26.08 1.28 -20.74
C GLY A 94 -27.60 1.40 -20.67
N SER A 95 -28.11 2.26 -19.78
CA SER A 95 -29.54 2.59 -19.72
C SER A 95 -29.81 3.90 -20.44
N TYR A 96 -30.96 4.03 -21.10
CA TYR A 96 -31.32 5.18 -21.91
C TYR A 96 -32.79 5.55 -21.74
N GLU A 97 -33.11 6.82 -21.96
CA GLU A 97 -34.49 7.32 -22.02
C GLU A 97 -34.70 8.32 -23.15
N ILE A 98 -35.95 8.53 -23.52
CA ILE A 98 -36.37 9.63 -24.40
C ILE A 98 -36.44 10.91 -23.56
N ASP A 99 -36.01 12.04 -24.11
CA ASP A 99 -36.10 13.32 -23.42
C ASP A 99 -37.56 13.74 -23.18
N ASP A 100 -37.89 14.13 -21.95
CA ASP A 100 -39.26 14.52 -21.54
C ASP A 100 -39.82 15.70 -22.35
N SER A 101 -38.98 16.49 -23.01
CA SER A 101 -39.43 17.59 -23.88
C SER A 101 -39.93 17.13 -25.25
N ALA A 102 -39.81 15.84 -25.58
CA ALA A 102 -40.30 15.30 -26.84
C ALA A 102 -41.83 15.40 -26.97
N VAL A 103 -42.30 15.88 -28.12
CA VAL A 103 -43.73 16.05 -28.41
C VAL A 103 -44.10 15.27 -29.65
N SER A 104 -45.01 14.29 -29.52
CA SER A 104 -45.52 13.53 -30.65
C SER A 104 -46.67 14.26 -31.33
N ILE A 105 -46.59 14.42 -32.64
CA ILE A 105 -47.53 15.22 -33.44
C ILE A 105 -48.17 14.36 -34.52
N VAL A 106 -49.49 14.42 -34.60
CA VAL A 106 -50.28 13.87 -35.71
C VAL A 106 -50.93 15.04 -36.45
N ASP A 107 -50.56 15.24 -37.71
CA ASP A 107 -51.12 16.32 -38.52
C ASP A 107 -52.55 16.02 -39.00
N ALA A 108 -53.20 17.01 -39.64
CA ALA A 108 -54.57 16.87 -40.14
C ALA A 108 -54.74 15.78 -41.21
N ASN A 109 -53.66 15.38 -41.88
CA ASN A 109 -53.63 14.32 -42.89
C ASN A 109 -53.30 12.94 -42.28
N GLY A 110 -53.04 12.88 -40.97
CA GLY A 110 -52.65 11.67 -40.26
C GLY A 110 -51.15 11.35 -40.33
N ASN A 111 -50.32 12.24 -40.87
CA ASN A 111 -48.86 12.09 -40.84
C ASN A 111 -48.36 12.25 -39.41
N ARG A 112 -47.31 11.50 -39.07
CA ARG A 112 -46.78 11.40 -37.70
C ARG A 112 -45.31 11.76 -37.65
N HIS A 113 -44.93 12.55 -36.66
CA HIS A 113 -43.55 12.84 -36.32
C HIS A 113 -43.44 13.24 -34.84
N ILE A 114 -42.23 13.26 -34.32
CA ILE A 114 -41.91 13.70 -32.96
C ILE A 114 -40.96 14.89 -33.06
N GLU A 115 -41.29 15.99 -32.39
CA GLU A 115 -40.43 17.18 -32.31
C GLU A 115 -39.71 17.22 -30.97
N HIS A 116 -38.62 17.99 -30.90
CA HIS A 116 -37.77 18.07 -29.70
C HIS A 116 -37.30 16.69 -29.22
N PHE A 117 -37.04 15.78 -30.18
CA PHE A 117 -36.72 14.40 -29.87
C PHE A 117 -35.22 14.22 -29.63
N ALA A 118 -34.86 13.65 -28.49
CA ALA A 118 -33.53 13.18 -28.17
C ALA A 118 -33.62 11.88 -27.36
N VAL A 119 -32.64 11.00 -27.54
CA VAL A 119 -32.40 9.87 -26.62
C VAL A 119 -31.17 10.25 -25.81
N LYS A 120 -31.24 10.09 -24.49
CA LYS A 120 -30.15 10.40 -23.57
C LYS A 120 -29.81 9.17 -22.72
N PRO A 121 -28.53 8.91 -22.45
CA PRO A 121 -28.13 7.92 -21.47
C PRO A 121 -28.64 8.34 -20.08
N LEU A 122 -29.22 7.37 -19.38
CA LEU A 122 -29.47 7.40 -17.95
C LEU A 122 -28.24 6.84 -17.25
N GLY A 123 -27.80 7.48 -16.15
CA GLY A 123 -26.82 6.84 -15.27
C GLY A 123 -27.28 5.42 -14.93
N ILE A 124 -26.36 4.45 -15.00
CA ILE A 124 -26.68 3.01 -14.90
C ILE A 124 -27.46 2.75 -13.60
N LEU A 125 -28.74 2.37 -13.73
CA LEU A 125 -29.43 1.62 -12.68
C LEU A 125 -28.82 0.22 -12.68
N ASN A 126 -27.98 -0.04 -11.66
CA ASN A 126 -27.51 -1.33 -11.13
C ASN A 126 -25.98 -1.44 -11.04
N GLY A 127 -25.39 -0.74 -10.07
CA GLY A 127 -24.36 -1.34 -9.20
C GLY A 127 -25.04 -1.88 -7.92
N PRO A 128 -24.39 -2.75 -7.11
CA PRO A 128 -25.03 -3.49 -6.03
C PRO A 128 -25.62 -2.65 -4.87
N THR A 129 -25.44 -1.33 -4.87
CA THR A 129 -25.92 -0.45 -3.80
C THR A 129 -26.57 0.79 -4.38
N GLY A 130 -27.90 0.78 -4.46
CA GLY A 130 -28.67 1.97 -4.77
C GLY A 130 -28.54 3.04 -3.68
N ALA A 131 -27.98 4.19 -4.03
CA ALA A 131 -28.36 5.50 -3.50
C ALA A 131 -27.51 6.58 -4.18
N ASN A 132 -28.21 7.58 -4.74
CA ASN A 132 -27.71 8.85 -5.28
C ASN A 132 -27.30 8.82 -6.76
N GLY A 133 -28.17 9.41 -7.59
CA GLY A 133 -28.00 9.52 -9.03
C GLY A 133 -26.74 10.31 -9.42
N GLY A 134 -25.90 9.64 -10.19
CA GLY A 134 -24.79 10.21 -10.94
C GLY A 134 -23.69 9.18 -11.20
N ILE A 135 -23.50 8.80 -12.49
CA ILE A 135 -22.25 8.32 -13.13
C ILE A 135 -21.91 6.83 -12.83
N LEU A 136 -21.97 5.85 -13.77
CA LEU A 136 -21.27 5.56 -15.05
C LEU A 136 -20.31 4.37 -14.86
N ASP A 137 -20.01 3.65 -15.96
CA ASP A 137 -18.99 2.60 -15.96
C ASP A 137 -17.66 3.17 -15.44
N ASN A 138 -17.00 2.42 -14.57
CA ASN A 138 -15.84 2.85 -13.79
C ASN A 138 -14.62 1.93 -14.00
N PHE A 139 -14.68 1.02 -14.99
CA PHE A 139 -13.71 -0.03 -15.23
C PHE A 139 -13.49 -0.98 -14.03
N ASP A 140 -14.53 -1.26 -13.25
CA ASP A 140 -14.47 -2.20 -12.13
C ASP A 140 -14.59 -3.68 -12.52
N PHE A 141 -14.54 -3.99 -13.82
CA PHE A 141 -14.73 -5.33 -14.38
C PHE A 141 -16.08 -5.98 -14.03
N GLU A 142 -17.02 -5.25 -13.41
CA GLU A 142 -18.36 -5.73 -13.13
C GLU A 142 -19.24 -5.57 -14.38
N GLY A 143 -20.14 -6.53 -14.59
CA GLY A 143 -20.93 -6.54 -15.80
C GLY A 143 -22.10 -7.51 -15.77
N GLY A 144 -23.17 -7.14 -16.45
CA GLY A 144 -24.32 -8.03 -16.66
C GLY A 144 -24.11 -9.01 -17.83
N GLY A 145 -24.75 -10.17 -17.76
CA GLY A 145 -24.93 -11.07 -18.89
C GLY A 145 -23.64 -11.69 -19.43
N LEU A 146 -23.45 -11.68 -20.77
CA LEU A 146 -22.32 -12.35 -21.41
C LEU A 146 -20.99 -11.63 -21.24
N ALA A 147 -21.00 -10.32 -20.97
CA ALA A 147 -19.78 -9.55 -20.79
C ALA A 147 -18.90 -10.07 -19.65
N GLN A 148 -19.50 -10.69 -18.62
CA GLN A 148 -18.77 -11.32 -17.53
C GLN A 148 -17.82 -12.44 -18.02
N THR A 149 -18.16 -13.11 -19.13
CA THR A 149 -17.31 -14.13 -19.76
C THR A 149 -16.01 -13.53 -20.30
N GLY A 150 -16.06 -12.29 -20.80
CA GLY A 150 -14.90 -11.56 -21.30
C GLY A 150 -14.12 -10.85 -20.19
N ASN A 151 -14.81 -10.37 -19.14
CA ASN A 151 -14.18 -9.62 -18.05
C ASN A 151 -13.25 -10.49 -17.19
N ALA A 152 -13.64 -11.73 -16.86
CA ALA A 152 -12.83 -12.60 -16.01
C ALA A 152 -11.38 -12.84 -16.52
N PRO A 153 -11.14 -13.15 -17.81
CA PRO A 153 -9.77 -13.24 -18.32
C PRO A 153 -9.09 -11.87 -18.48
N LEU A 154 -9.83 -10.80 -18.77
CA LEU A 154 -9.26 -9.45 -18.91
C LEU A 154 -8.76 -8.88 -17.59
N GLU A 155 -9.52 -9.05 -16.51
CA GLU A 155 -9.18 -8.59 -15.16
C GLU A 155 -7.83 -9.16 -14.72
N THR A 156 -7.64 -10.47 -14.88
CA THR A 156 -6.40 -11.16 -14.53
C THR A 156 -5.18 -10.75 -15.38
N TRP A 157 -5.38 -10.15 -16.55
CA TRP A 157 -4.31 -9.67 -17.43
C TRP A 157 -3.99 -8.19 -17.25
N VAL A 158 -5.03 -7.37 -17.08
CA VAL A 158 -4.95 -5.92 -17.02
C VAL A 158 -4.65 -5.44 -15.61
N ASP A 159 -5.12 -6.16 -14.60
CA ASP A 159 -4.92 -5.85 -13.19
C ASP A 159 -4.68 -7.13 -12.36
N PRO A 160 -3.57 -7.86 -12.62
CA PRO A 160 -3.29 -9.14 -11.96
C PRO A 160 -3.18 -9.03 -10.43
N SER A 161 -2.86 -7.85 -9.91
CA SER A 161 -2.73 -7.60 -8.47
C SER A 161 -3.98 -6.97 -7.83
N GLY A 162 -5.00 -6.61 -8.62
CA GLY A 162 -6.23 -5.99 -8.10
C GLY A 162 -6.03 -4.57 -7.53
N ILE A 163 -4.99 -3.86 -8.00
CA ILE A 163 -4.62 -2.52 -7.51
C ILE A 163 -4.95 -1.40 -8.51
N GLY A 164 -5.73 -1.71 -9.55
CA GLY A 164 -6.21 -0.80 -10.56
C GLY A 164 -7.02 0.36 -9.97
N ILE A 165 -6.97 1.52 -10.64
CA ILE A 165 -7.79 2.68 -10.26
C ILE A 165 -9.14 2.63 -10.97
N LYS A 166 -10.20 2.99 -10.27
CA LYS A 166 -11.50 3.23 -10.91
C LYS A 166 -11.46 4.52 -11.72
N VAL A 167 -11.99 4.48 -12.94
CA VAL A 167 -12.06 5.63 -13.85
C VAL A 167 -13.52 6.01 -14.08
N ASN A 168 -13.99 7.03 -13.38
CA ASN A 168 -15.33 7.57 -13.58
C ASN A 168 -15.39 8.33 -14.90
N ILE A 169 -16.11 7.81 -15.87
CA ILE A 169 -16.39 8.52 -17.12
C ILE A 169 -17.67 9.35 -16.96
N GLU A 170 -17.73 10.62 -17.34
CA GLU A 170 -18.94 11.44 -17.37
C GLU A 170 -19.40 11.72 -18.81
N ILE A 171 -20.69 11.57 -19.12
CA ILE A 171 -21.23 11.96 -20.44
C ILE A 171 -21.81 13.37 -20.36
N THR A 172 -21.23 14.31 -21.12
CA THR A 172 -21.59 15.74 -21.10
C THR A 172 -22.22 16.20 -22.42
N ASN A 173 -22.77 17.42 -22.51
CA ASN A 173 -23.15 18.03 -23.80
C ASN A 173 -24.16 17.24 -24.68
N ILE A 174 -25.22 16.67 -24.10
CA ILE A 174 -26.30 16.06 -24.89
C ILE A 174 -27.30 17.15 -25.30
N THR A 175 -27.22 17.61 -26.54
CA THR A 175 -28.03 18.74 -27.04
C THR A 175 -28.64 18.49 -28.43
N ASN A 176 -28.51 17.26 -28.96
CA ASN A 176 -28.92 16.89 -30.32
C ASN A 176 -30.44 16.67 -30.46
N PHE A 177 -31.25 17.67 -30.11
CA PHE A 177 -32.68 17.65 -30.40
C PHE A 177 -32.92 17.64 -31.91
N ARG A 178 -33.82 16.75 -32.37
CA ARG A 178 -34.17 16.63 -33.78
C ARG A 178 -35.68 16.41 -33.98
N SER A 179 -36.12 16.57 -35.23
CA SER A 179 -37.39 15.99 -35.67
C SER A 179 -37.19 14.52 -35.98
N TYR A 180 -38.06 13.66 -35.47
CA TYR A 180 -38.06 12.23 -35.69
C TYR A 180 -39.29 11.81 -36.49
N THR A 181 -39.07 11.41 -37.74
CA THR A 181 -40.12 11.14 -38.73
C THR A 181 -40.32 9.65 -38.96
N ILE A 182 -41.38 9.29 -39.69
CA ILE A 182 -41.59 7.89 -40.12
C ILE A 182 -40.44 7.33 -40.96
N ALA A 183 -39.73 8.19 -41.71
CA ALA A 183 -38.54 7.78 -42.46
C ALA A 183 -37.37 7.46 -41.53
N ASN A 184 -37.20 8.22 -40.44
CA ASN A 184 -36.20 7.90 -39.41
C ASN A 184 -36.55 6.61 -38.69
N TYR A 185 -37.83 6.41 -38.36
CA TYR A 185 -38.31 5.15 -37.79
C TYR A 185 -38.00 3.93 -38.67
N ALA A 186 -38.29 4.02 -39.97
CA ALA A 186 -37.97 2.94 -40.90
C ALA A 186 -36.46 2.66 -40.98
N ALA A 187 -35.64 3.72 -40.94
CA ALA A 187 -34.17 3.59 -40.93
C ALA A 187 -33.67 2.94 -39.63
N ASP A 188 -34.24 3.27 -38.47
CA ASP A 188 -33.87 2.68 -37.19
C ASP A 188 -34.33 1.22 -37.07
N VAL A 189 -35.49 0.86 -37.63
CA VAL A 189 -35.91 -0.55 -37.77
C VAL A 189 -34.89 -1.33 -38.60
N GLN A 190 -34.45 -0.78 -39.73
CA GLN A 190 -33.43 -1.41 -40.55
C GLN A 190 -32.10 -1.52 -39.81
N LYS A 191 -31.62 -0.43 -39.20
CA LYS A 191 -30.38 -0.41 -38.41
C LYS A 191 -30.40 -1.42 -37.28
N TYR A 192 -31.52 -1.57 -36.57
CA TYR A 192 -31.68 -2.59 -35.54
C TYR A 192 -31.50 -4.00 -36.11
N ASN A 193 -32.17 -4.32 -37.22
CA ASN A 193 -32.05 -5.64 -37.86
C ASN A 193 -30.65 -5.90 -38.43
N ASP A 194 -29.98 -4.86 -38.93
CA ASP A 194 -28.64 -4.97 -39.53
C ASP A 194 -27.55 -5.09 -38.46
N SER A 195 -27.74 -4.49 -37.28
CA SER A 195 -26.72 -4.47 -36.22
C SER A 195 -26.95 -5.47 -35.10
N PHE A 196 -28.17 -5.96 -34.87
CA PHE A 196 -28.44 -6.89 -33.80
C PHE A 196 -27.89 -8.29 -34.12
N ILE A 197 -27.01 -8.81 -33.25
CA ILE A 197 -26.39 -10.13 -33.40
C ILE A 197 -27.01 -11.15 -32.44
N ASN A 198 -27.06 -12.41 -32.87
CA ASN A 198 -27.56 -13.49 -32.03
C ASN A 198 -26.66 -13.71 -30.80
N THR A 199 -27.25 -13.70 -29.61
CA THR A 199 -26.53 -13.81 -28.31
C THR A 199 -25.61 -15.02 -28.21
N ALA A 200 -25.92 -16.17 -28.85
CA ALA A 200 -25.02 -17.33 -28.85
C ALA A 200 -23.75 -17.09 -29.69
N LEU A 201 -23.84 -16.34 -30.78
CA LEU A 201 -22.68 -15.96 -31.61
C LEU A 201 -21.86 -14.86 -30.93
N ALA A 202 -22.52 -13.94 -30.21
CA ALA A 202 -21.87 -12.89 -29.45
C ALA A 202 -20.90 -13.45 -28.39
N GLY A 203 -21.28 -14.52 -27.69
CA GLY A 203 -20.46 -15.13 -26.64
C GLY A 203 -19.12 -15.68 -27.16
N VAL A 204 -19.14 -16.46 -28.25
CA VAL A 204 -17.93 -17.05 -28.85
C VAL A 204 -17.00 -15.96 -29.39
N ARG A 205 -17.56 -14.94 -30.03
CA ARG A 205 -16.77 -13.83 -30.57
C ARG A 205 -16.14 -13.01 -29.45
N LEU A 206 -16.91 -12.67 -28.42
CA LEU A 206 -16.45 -11.84 -27.33
C LEU A 206 -15.28 -12.48 -26.59
N SER A 207 -15.31 -13.80 -26.34
CA SER A 207 -14.17 -14.47 -25.69
C SER A 207 -12.87 -14.33 -26.50
N THR A 208 -12.94 -14.41 -27.83
CA THR A 208 -11.75 -14.29 -28.69
C THR A 208 -11.25 -12.86 -28.75
N GLU A 209 -12.12 -11.90 -29.05
CA GLU A 209 -11.69 -10.51 -29.24
C GLU A 209 -11.29 -9.83 -27.93
N MET A 210 -11.83 -10.26 -26.78
CA MET A 210 -11.39 -9.79 -25.46
C MET A 210 -9.98 -10.27 -25.12
N HIS A 211 -9.62 -11.50 -25.51
CA HIS A 211 -8.24 -11.98 -25.41
C HIS A 211 -7.29 -11.17 -26.30
N GLU A 212 -7.66 -10.93 -27.56
CA GLU A 212 -6.88 -10.08 -28.48
C GLU A 212 -6.76 -8.64 -27.96
N LEU A 213 -7.80 -8.11 -27.30
CA LEU A 213 -7.74 -6.79 -26.65
C LEU A 213 -6.72 -6.78 -25.50
N ALA A 214 -6.74 -7.81 -24.65
CA ALA A 214 -5.78 -7.95 -23.56
C ALA A 214 -4.33 -8.00 -24.07
N GLU A 215 -4.07 -8.80 -25.12
CA GLU A 215 -2.77 -8.85 -25.79
C GLU A 215 -2.34 -7.48 -26.34
N ARG A 216 -3.24 -6.76 -27.03
CA ARG A 216 -2.94 -5.42 -27.56
C ARG A 216 -2.59 -4.41 -26.48
N ILE A 217 -3.30 -4.42 -25.36
CA ILE A 217 -3.05 -3.48 -24.23
C ILE A 217 -1.70 -3.83 -23.57
N PHE A 218 -1.41 -5.11 -23.41
CA PHE A 218 -0.14 -5.59 -22.86
C PHE A 218 1.05 -5.23 -23.77
N ASP A 219 0.96 -5.48 -25.09
CA ASP A 219 2.02 -5.19 -26.05
C ASP A 219 2.29 -3.70 -26.23
N ASN A 220 1.28 -2.86 -26.03
CA ASN A 220 1.45 -1.40 -25.97
C ASN A 220 2.20 -0.96 -24.70
N GLY A 221 2.33 -1.85 -23.70
CA GLY A 221 3.06 -1.62 -22.46
C GLY A 221 2.22 -1.03 -21.34
N VAL A 222 0.91 -0.82 -21.54
CA VAL A 222 0.03 -0.19 -20.55
C VAL A 222 -0.15 -1.08 -19.32
N THR A 223 -0.28 -2.39 -19.53
CA THR A 223 -0.47 -3.41 -18.49
C THR A 223 0.71 -4.37 -18.40
N LYS A 224 1.87 -3.96 -18.93
CA LYS A 224 3.10 -4.76 -18.89
C LYS A 224 3.80 -4.52 -17.57
N PHE A 225 3.32 -5.19 -16.52
CA PHE A 225 3.87 -5.13 -15.16
C PHE A 225 5.19 -5.88 -15.05
N LEU A 226 6.20 -5.41 -15.77
CA LEU A 226 7.58 -5.91 -15.70
C LEU A 226 8.49 -4.80 -15.19
N ASP A 227 9.47 -5.15 -14.36
CA ASP A 227 10.52 -4.22 -13.95
C ASP A 227 11.62 -4.07 -15.01
N ALA A 228 12.67 -3.32 -14.68
CA ALA A 228 13.79 -3.05 -15.58
C ALA A 228 14.58 -4.31 -15.99
N ASP A 229 14.54 -5.35 -15.16
CA ASP A 229 15.19 -6.65 -15.39
C ASP A 229 14.23 -7.67 -16.03
N ASN A 230 13.02 -7.22 -16.38
CA ASN A 230 11.93 -8.01 -16.92
C ASN A 230 11.40 -9.09 -15.98
N LYS A 231 11.39 -8.81 -14.67
CA LYS A 231 10.69 -9.62 -13.67
C LYS A 231 9.24 -9.17 -13.60
N PRO A 232 8.26 -10.08 -13.56
CA PRO A 232 6.88 -9.73 -13.24
C PRO A 232 6.79 -9.02 -11.88
N ILE A 233 6.14 -7.86 -11.85
CA ILE A 233 5.92 -7.09 -10.62
C ILE A 233 4.60 -7.52 -10.00
N LEU A 234 4.64 -7.90 -8.71
CA LEU A 234 3.51 -8.32 -7.91
C LEU A 234 3.29 -7.32 -6.78
N TYR A 235 2.09 -6.72 -6.71
CA TYR A 235 1.81 -5.65 -5.76
C TYR A 235 0.84 -6.06 -4.67
N GLY A 236 1.33 -5.84 -3.46
CA GLY A 236 0.69 -5.46 -2.20
C GLY A 236 -0.73 -4.92 -2.20
N THR A 237 -1.43 -5.15 -1.09
CA THR A 237 -2.53 -4.30 -0.64
C THR A 237 -2.05 -3.39 0.50
N ASP A 238 -3.00 -2.89 1.28
CA ASP A 238 -2.80 -2.06 2.47
C ASP A 238 -2.96 -2.84 3.78
N GLN A 239 -3.01 -4.16 3.68
CA GLN A 239 -3.30 -5.12 4.73
C GLN A 239 -2.29 -6.27 4.64
N ASP A 240 -2.19 -7.07 5.71
CA ASP A 240 -1.39 -8.29 5.73
C ASP A 240 -1.66 -9.18 4.50
N ASP A 241 -0.62 -9.38 3.71
CA ASP A 241 -0.66 -10.14 2.48
C ASP A 241 0.19 -11.41 2.55
N SER A 242 -0.08 -12.33 1.62
CA SER A 242 0.77 -13.50 1.41
C SER A 242 0.98 -13.68 -0.08
N ILE A 243 2.22 -13.49 -0.51
CA ILE A 243 2.64 -13.53 -1.91
C ILE A 243 3.68 -14.64 -2.07
N PHE A 244 3.41 -15.61 -2.94
CA PHE A 244 4.30 -16.76 -3.18
C PHE A 244 4.71 -16.84 -4.64
N GLY A 245 6.02 -16.94 -4.89
CA GLY A 245 6.61 -17.04 -6.22
C GLY A 245 6.58 -18.43 -6.85
N THR A 246 6.30 -19.48 -6.08
CA THR A 246 6.31 -20.84 -6.62
C THR A 246 5.07 -21.15 -7.47
N LEU A 247 5.28 -21.88 -8.57
CA LEU A 247 4.21 -22.46 -9.38
C LEU A 247 3.52 -23.55 -8.56
N SER A 248 2.39 -23.23 -7.92
CA SER A 248 1.40 -24.27 -7.68
C SER A 248 1.01 -24.86 -9.04
N ARG A 249 0.46 -26.09 -9.11
CA ARG A 249 -0.10 -26.62 -10.37
C ARG A 249 -1.28 -25.78 -10.91
N ALA A 250 -1.59 -24.67 -10.23
CA ALA A 250 -2.56 -23.63 -10.51
C ALA A 250 -1.94 -22.19 -10.44
N GLY A 251 -0.61 -22.05 -10.58
CA GLY A 251 0.23 -20.84 -10.59
C GLY A 251 0.06 -19.82 -9.43
N ILE A 252 0.84 -18.71 -9.48
CA ILE A 252 1.29 -17.80 -8.38
C ILE A 252 0.16 -17.27 -7.46
N ASP A 253 0.40 -16.94 -6.17
CA ASP A 253 -0.66 -16.80 -5.14
C ASP A 253 -0.83 -15.36 -4.47
N ARG A 254 -2.05 -14.77 -4.23
CA ARG A 254 -2.45 -13.56 -3.42
C ARG A 254 -3.81 -13.70 -2.75
N ASN A 255 -3.84 -13.58 -1.43
CA ASN A 255 -5.05 -13.63 -0.63
C ASN A 255 -5.39 -12.24 -0.06
N THR A 256 -6.35 -11.54 -0.66
CA THR A 256 -6.90 -10.31 -0.09
C THR A 256 -7.98 -10.64 0.94
N GLY A 257 -7.61 -10.60 2.23
CA GLY A 257 -8.56 -10.50 3.35
C GLY A 257 -9.65 -11.58 3.42
N GLY A 258 -9.29 -12.80 3.84
CA GLY A 258 -10.23 -13.72 4.48
C GLY A 258 -10.66 -14.97 3.71
N THR A 259 -10.21 -15.21 2.47
CA THR A 259 -10.32 -16.51 1.80
C THR A 259 -9.22 -16.64 0.75
N LYS A 260 -8.24 -17.54 1.02
CA LYS A 260 -7.06 -17.85 0.17
C LYS A 260 -7.33 -17.67 -1.32
N THR A 261 -6.89 -16.56 -1.87
CA THR A 261 -6.83 -16.37 -3.33
C THR A 261 -5.37 -16.33 -3.76
N ILE A 262 -5.10 -16.37 -5.06
CA ILE A 262 -3.85 -16.77 -5.68
C ILE A 262 -3.53 -15.79 -6.90
N VAL A 263 -2.45 -14.95 -6.99
CA VAL A 263 -2.07 -14.11 -8.18
C VAL A 263 -1.53 -14.98 -9.31
N ASP A 264 -2.38 -15.74 -10.00
CA ASP A 264 -1.88 -16.77 -10.93
C ASP A 264 -1.28 -16.16 -12.21
N ILE A 265 -0.03 -15.68 -12.14
CA ILE A 265 0.76 -15.23 -13.29
C ILE A 265 1.46 -16.40 -14.01
N GLY A 266 1.38 -17.62 -13.44
CA GLY A 266 1.95 -18.85 -13.99
C GLY A 266 1.00 -19.63 -14.91
N ARG A 267 -0.27 -19.22 -14.99
CA ARG A 267 -1.25 -19.78 -15.92
C ARG A 267 -0.72 -19.66 -17.34
N PHE A 268 -0.88 -20.72 -18.14
CA PHE A 268 -0.49 -20.73 -19.57
C PHE A 268 -1.14 -19.58 -20.38
N ASP A 269 -2.22 -19.01 -19.85
CA ASP A 269 -2.94 -17.89 -20.42
C ASP A 269 -2.56 -16.57 -19.73
N ASN A 270 -1.41 -16.40 -19.06
CA ASN A 270 -1.00 -15.10 -18.53
C ASN A 270 0.17 -14.53 -19.37
N PRO A 271 0.10 -13.25 -19.83
CA PRO A 271 1.10 -12.66 -20.72
C PRO A 271 2.48 -12.51 -20.07
N VAL A 272 2.57 -12.51 -18.73
CA VAL A 272 3.86 -12.46 -18.02
C VAL A 272 4.42 -13.85 -17.67
N SER A 273 3.71 -14.94 -17.93
CA SER A 273 4.15 -16.31 -17.56
C SER A 273 5.53 -16.70 -18.13
N GLY A 274 5.82 -16.29 -19.37
CA GLY A 274 7.12 -16.51 -20.01
C GLY A 274 8.29 -15.72 -19.40
N TRP A 275 8.01 -14.80 -18.48
CA TRP A 275 9.00 -13.92 -17.84
C TRP A 275 9.38 -14.37 -16.44
N ILE A 276 8.63 -15.33 -15.85
CA ILE A 276 8.91 -15.90 -14.51
C ILE A 276 10.31 -16.54 -14.45
N GLN A 277 10.85 -16.99 -15.58
CA GLN A 277 12.22 -17.49 -15.68
C GLN A 277 13.30 -16.45 -15.30
N ASN A 278 12.94 -15.17 -15.23
CA ASN A 278 13.82 -14.08 -14.79
C ASN A 278 13.70 -13.82 -13.27
N GLY A 279 12.83 -14.55 -12.57
CA GLY A 279 12.36 -14.24 -11.22
C GLY A 279 11.20 -13.24 -11.20
N ILE A 280 10.80 -12.81 -10.01
CA ILE A 280 9.69 -11.91 -9.70
C ILE A 280 10.16 -10.72 -8.88
N HIS A 281 9.35 -9.66 -8.89
CA HIS A 281 9.53 -8.49 -8.06
C HIS A 281 8.27 -8.28 -7.21
N CYS A 282 8.31 -8.74 -5.96
CA CYS A 282 7.23 -8.59 -5.00
C CYS A 282 7.39 -7.31 -4.20
N ILE A 283 6.28 -6.62 -4.00
CA ILE A 283 6.20 -5.43 -3.16
C ILE A 283 5.03 -5.68 -2.20
N GLY A 284 5.27 -5.81 -0.90
CA GLY A 284 4.29 -6.15 0.13
C GLY A 284 3.36 -4.97 0.47
N GLY A 285 3.94 -3.84 0.89
CA GLY A 285 3.20 -2.63 1.21
C GLY A 285 3.09 -2.40 2.70
N PRO A 286 2.04 -1.71 3.15
CA PRO A 286 1.65 -1.71 4.55
C PRO A 286 0.99 -3.02 4.97
N GLY A 287 1.23 -3.45 6.21
CA GLY A 287 0.73 -4.71 6.75
C GLY A 287 1.87 -5.69 7.04
N ASN A 288 1.58 -6.74 7.82
CA ASN A 288 2.58 -7.76 8.10
C ASN A 288 2.57 -8.80 6.98
N ASP A 289 3.45 -8.65 5.99
CA ASP A 289 3.41 -9.43 4.77
C ASP A 289 4.28 -10.69 4.83
N ASN A 290 3.85 -11.73 4.13
CA ASN A 290 4.63 -12.93 3.94
C ASN A 290 4.99 -13.11 2.46
N LEU A 291 6.23 -12.82 2.12
CA LEU A 291 6.76 -12.80 0.77
C LEU A 291 7.71 -13.99 0.56
N THR A 292 7.39 -14.87 -0.38
CA THR A 292 8.26 -15.98 -0.77
C THR A 292 8.61 -15.88 -2.24
N GLY A 293 9.90 -15.99 -2.57
CA GLY A 293 10.43 -16.01 -3.92
C GLY A 293 10.16 -17.32 -4.68
N THR A 294 10.92 -17.50 -5.75
CA THR A 294 10.96 -18.59 -6.71
C THR A 294 12.25 -19.40 -6.51
N ASP A 295 12.69 -20.14 -7.52
CA ASP A 295 14.04 -20.73 -7.56
C ASP A 295 15.00 -19.92 -8.48
N ASN A 296 14.58 -18.72 -8.89
CA ASN A 296 15.33 -17.79 -9.74
C ASN A 296 15.62 -16.50 -8.95
N PRO A 297 16.58 -15.66 -9.37
CA PRO A 297 16.87 -14.40 -8.67
C PRO A 297 15.63 -13.52 -8.55
N ASP A 298 15.23 -13.17 -7.34
CA ASP A 298 14.01 -12.40 -7.05
C ASP A 298 14.31 -11.08 -6.36
N LYS A 299 13.31 -10.19 -6.37
CA LYS A 299 13.32 -8.95 -5.61
C LYS A 299 12.11 -8.91 -4.69
N LEU A 300 12.31 -9.02 -3.39
CA LEU A 300 11.24 -8.98 -2.38
C LEU A 300 11.38 -7.69 -1.58
N VAL A 301 10.33 -6.89 -1.54
CA VAL A 301 10.26 -5.63 -0.78
C VAL A 301 9.08 -5.76 0.17
N GLY A 302 9.31 -5.81 1.48
CA GLY A 302 8.30 -5.87 2.54
C GLY A 302 7.46 -4.60 2.55
N GLY A 303 7.97 -3.55 3.18
CA GLY A 303 7.34 -2.23 3.19
C GLY A 303 7.34 -1.64 4.59
N THR A 304 6.15 -1.51 5.18
CA THR A 304 5.99 -1.01 6.54
C THR A 304 5.26 -2.04 7.37
N ASP A 305 5.55 -2.10 8.67
CA ASP A 305 5.11 -3.14 9.62
C ASP A 305 6.00 -4.39 9.54
N ASP A 306 5.66 -5.47 10.27
CA ASP A 306 6.58 -6.59 10.48
C ASP A 306 6.46 -7.63 9.35
N ASP A 307 7.42 -7.66 8.43
CA ASP A 307 7.38 -8.51 7.25
C ASP A 307 8.19 -9.80 7.38
N THR A 308 7.82 -10.82 6.62
CA THR A 308 8.59 -12.07 6.45
C THR A 308 8.97 -12.25 4.98
N LEU A 309 10.27 -12.30 4.71
CA LEU A 309 10.85 -12.39 3.37
C LEU A 309 11.68 -13.68 3.25
N ASP A 310 11.30 -14.57 2.34
CA ASP A 310 12.01 -15.81 2.01
C ASP A 310 12.39 -15.83 0.53
N GLY A 311 13.67 -15.67 0.22
CA GLY A 311 14.16 -15.71 -1.17
C GLY A 311 13.98 -17.08 -1.84
N ASN A 312 13.96 -18.16 -1.04
CA ASN A 312 14.02 -19.54 -1.49
C ASN A 312 15.27 -19.85 -2.34
N GLY A 313 15.21 -19.91 -3.67
CA GLY A 313 16.38 -20.24 -4.49
C GLY A 313 16.70 -19.12 -5.46
N GLY A 314 17.98 -18.88 -5.71
CA GLY A 314 18.40 -17.76 -6.56
C GLY A 314 19.36 -16.86 -5.81
N ASP A 315 19.83 -15.82 -6.48
CA ASP A 315 20.57 -14.73 -5.85
C ASP A 315 19.56 -13.60 -5.63
N ASP A 316 18.98 -13.53 -4.44
CA ASP A 316 17.80 -12.69 -4.17
C ASP A 316 18.17 -11.34 -3.55
N TYR A 317 17.31 -10.35 -3.77
CA TYR A 317 17.35 -9.06 -3.07
C TYR A 317 16.15 -8.96 -2.12
N LEU A 318 16.42 -8.89 -0.82
CA LEU A 318 15.42 -8.83 0.23
C LEU A 318 15.50 -7.47 0.94
N GLU A 319 14.44 -6.66 0.82
CA GLU A 319 14.32 -5.34 1.44
C GLU A 319 13.15 -5.37 2.42
N GLY A 320 13.42 -5.29 3.74
CA GLY A 320 12.34 -5.35 4.74
C GLY A 320 11.59 -4.03 4.81
N GLY A 321 12.25 -2.98 5.28
CA GLY A 321 11.72 -1.63 5.25
C GLY A 321 11.66 -1.03 6.64
N ASP A 322 10.49 -0.53 7.04
CA ASP A 322 10.24 -0.08 8.41
C ASP A 322 9.46 -1.18 9.15
N GLY A 323 9.99 -1.77 10.21
CA GLY A 323 9.31 -2.92 10.81
C GLY A 323 10.18 -3.69 11.77
N PHE A 324 9.72 -4.83 12.29
CA PHE A 324 10.59 -5.89 12.75
C PHE A 324 10.54 -7.04 11.74
N ASP A 325 11.51 -7.09 10.85
CA ASP A 325 11.45 -7.98 9.69
C ASP A 325 12.16 -9.32 9.92
N LEU A 326 11.70 -10.34 9.19
CA LEU A 326 12.24 -11.69 9.23
C LEU A 326 12.76 -12.09 7.86
N TYR A 327 14.06 -12.37 7.77
CA TYR A 327 14.71 -12.75 6.50
C TYR A 327 15.12 -14.22 6.51
N PHE A 328 14.71 -14.98 5.50
CA PHE A 328 15.23 -16.31 5.17
C PHE A 328 16.06 -16.20 3.90
N ALA A 329 17.38 -16.15 4.08
CA ALA A 329 18.35 -15.93 3.03
C ALA A 329 19.27 -17.14 2.84
N ASN A 330 19.69 -17.36 1.61
CA ASN A 330 20.51 -18.48 1.18
C ASN A 330 21.75 -17.96 0.44
N ASP A 331 22.41 -18.82 -0.34
CA ASP A 331 23.62 -18.45 -1.07
C ASP A 331 23.34 -17.42 -2.17
N GLY A 332 24.11 -16.34 -2.21
CA GLY A 332 24.03 -15.31 -3.25
C GLY A 332 23.20 -14.09 -2.85
N ASP A 333 22.38 -14.23 -1.80
CA ASP A 333 21.39 -13.23 -1.40
C ASP A 333 22.00 -11.94 -0.85
N ARG A 334 21.17 -10.91 -0.92
CA ARG A 334 21.43 -9.57 -0.39
C ARG A 334 20.26 -9.08 0.42
N ILE A 335 20.56 -8.56 1.61
CA ILE A 335 19.57 -7.96 2.50
C ILE A 335 19.84 -6.47 2.63
N PHE A 336 18.80 -5.66 2.50
CA PHE A 336 18.80 -4.26 2.88
C PHE A 336 17.66 -4.01 3.87
N ASP A 337 17.95 -3.29 4.94
CA ASP A 337 16.98 -2.92 5.96
C ASP A 337 17.27 -1.47 6.38
N SER A 338 16.28 -0.60 6.19
CA SER A 338 16.45 0.84 6.40
C SER A 338 16.48 1.23 7.88
N ASP A 339 15.79 0.48 8.75
CA ASP A 339 15.70 0.80 10.17
C ASP A 339 16.58 -0.13 11.04
N GLY A 340 17.07 -1.22 10.44
CA GLY A 340 17.97 -2.20 11.03
C GLY A 340 17.31 -3.10 12.07
N ARG A 341 15.98 -3.19 12.12
CA ARG A 341 15.24 -3.99 13.10
C ARG A 341 14.72 -5.27 12.46
N GLY A 342 15.24 -6.40 12.92
CA GLY A 342 14.76 -7.69 12.42
C GLY A 342 15.64 -8.85 12.83
N VAL A 343 15.48 -9.97 12.14
CA VAL A 343 16.24 -11.21 12.33
C VAL A 343 16.58 -11.84 10.98
N VAL A 344 17.83 -12.28 10.83
CA VAL A 344 18.29 -13.00 9.64
C VAL A 344 18.52 -14.48 9.94
N TYR A 345 17.91 -15.34 9.13
CA TYR A 345 18.20 -16.76 9.01
C TYR A 345 18.99 -17.00 7.72
N PHE A 346 20.27 -17.32 7.86
CA PHE A 346 21.13 -17.68 6.73
C PHE A 346 21.28 -19.19 6.65
N ASN A 347 20.83 -19.81 5.54
CA ASN A 347 20.77 -21.27 5.38
C ASN A 347 20.05 -21.96 6.56
N GLY A 348 18.96 -21.36 7.03
CA GLY A 348 18.17 -21.84 8.16
C GLY A 348 18.82 -21.67 9.54
N GLN A 349 19.95 -20.97 9.65
CA GLN A 349 20.58 -20.64 10.93
C GLN A 349 20.45 -19.14 11.25
N GLU A 350 19.94 -18.84 12.44
CA GLU A 350 19.79 -17.47 12.91
C GLU A 350 21.16 -16.81 13.17
N LEU A 351 21.40 -15.65 12.57
CA LEU A 351 22.59 -14.85 12.81
C LEU A 351 22.43 -14.04 14.11
N LYS A 352 23.28 -14.29 15.10
CA LYS A 352 23.23 -13.61 16.41
C LYS A 352 24.54 -12.92 16.77
N THR A 353 25.43 -13.62 17.47
CA THR A 353 26.66 -13.03 17.99
C THR A 353 27.85 -13.65 17.31
N ALA A 354 28.69 -12.82 16.72
CA ALA A 354 29.98 -13.23 16.17
C ALA A 354 31.12 -12.53 16.91
N THR A 355 32.21 -13.24 17.16
CA THR A 355 33.36 -12.73 17.93
C THR A 355 34.57 -12.54 17.04
N LYS A 356 35.27 -11.41 17.19
CA LYS A 356 36.46 -11.08 16.39
C LYS A 356 37.53 -12.15 16.55
N ARG A 357 38.03 -12.65 15.43
CA ARG A 357 39.20 -13.52 15.29
C ARG A 357 40.29 -12.71 14.59
N LEU A 358 41.35 -12.40 15.31
CA LEU A 358 42.53 -11.76 14.74
C LEU A 358 43.38 -12.83 14.05
N MET A 359 43.57 -12.70 12.74
CA MET A 359 44.52 -13.52 11.99
C MET A 359 45.54 -12.62 11.30
N THR A 360 46.73 -13.16 11.03
CA THR A 360 47.87 -12.41 10.50
C THR A 360 47.55 -11.62 9.22
N ASN A 361 46.58 -12.07 8.41
CA ASN A 361 46.22 -11.45 7.13
C ASN A 361 44.71 -11.48 6.83
N ASP A 362 43.84 -11.80 7.79
CA ASP A 362 42.39 -11.94 7.55
C ASP A 362 41.59 -11.74 8.85
N ASP A 363 41.27 -10.49 9.17
CA ASP A 363 40.44 -10.17 10.33
C ASP A 363 38.97 -10.43 10.00
N PHE A 364 38.33 -11.33 10.75
CA PHE A 364 36.90 -11.63 10.61
C PHE A 364 36.24 -11.83 11.96
N TYR A 365 34.91 -11.75 12.01
CA TYR A 365 34.15 -12.23 13.16
C TYR A 365 33.65 -13.64 12.88
N GLN A 366 33.56 -14.47 13.91
CA GLN A 366 33.04 -15.83 13.78
C GLN A 366 31.96 -16.10 14.82
N ASP A 367 30.84 -16.67 14.38
CA ASP A 367 29.78 -17.12 15.28
C ASP A 367 30.02 -18.56 15.78
N ALA A 368 29.05 -19.08 16.54
CA ALA A 368 29.12 -20.45 17.08
C ALA A 368 28.86 -21.54 16.02
N ALA A 369 28.17 -21.21 14.93
CA ALA A 369 27.94 -22.11 13.79
C ALA A 369 29.16 -22.20 12.87
N GLY A 370 30.11 -21.28 13.02
CA GLY A 370 31.37 -21.24 12.28
C GLY A 370 31.35 -20.27 11.10
N ASN A 371 30.23 -19.55 10.87
CA ASN A 371 30.12 -18.55 9.82
C ASN A 371 31.09 -17.40 10.08
N ARG A 372 31.65 -16.85 9.01
CA ARG A 372 32.63 -15.76 9.05
C ARG A 372 32.01 -14.48 8.53
N TYR A 373 32.28 -13.39 9.20
CA TYR A 373 31.70 -12.08 8.90
C TYR A 373 32.83 -11.10 8.60
N TYR A 374 32.73 -10.44 7.46
CA TYR A 374 33.71 -9.51 6.91
C TYR A 374 33.04 -8.17 6.64
N HIS A 375 33.59 -7.08 7.18
CA HIS A 375 33.18 -5.75 6.75
C HIS A 375 33.73 -5.47 5.35
N GLN A 376 32.87 -5.03 4.44
CA GLN A 376 33.22 -4.61 3.09
C GLN A 376 32.70 -3.19 2.85
N GLY A 377 33.48 -2.18 3.25
CA GLY A 377 32.97 -0.82 3.31
C GLY A 377 31.88 -0.73 4.38
N ASP A 378 30.70 -0.26 3.98
CA ASP A 378 29.52 -0.15 4.85
C ASP A 378 28.72 -1.47 4.95
N ASP A 379 29.03 -2.47 4.10
CA ASP A 379 28.31 -3.74 4.06
C ASP A 379 28.96 -4.80 4.96
N LEU A 380 28.17 -5.83 5.30
CA LEU A 380 28.62 -7.02 5.99
C LEU A 380 28.48 -8.25 5.08
N LEU A 381 29.60 -8.84 4.67
CA LEU A 381 29.63 -10.13 4.01
C LEU A 381 29.66 -11.25 5.06
N VAL A 382 28.68 -12.14 5.02
CA VAL A 382 28.61 -13.37 5.80
C VAL A 382 28.93 -14.56 4.88
N VAL A 383 29.90 -15.38 5.27
CA VAL A 383 30.31 -16.58 4.55
C VAL A 383 30.06 -17.79 5.44
N SER A 384 29.43 -18.83 4.89
CA SER A 384 29.11 -20.05 5.64
C SER A 384 30.37 -20.72 6.19
N GLY A 385 30.24 -21.48 7.28
CA GLY A 385 31.39 -22.15 7.91
C GLY A 385 32.16 -23.11 7.00
N ASP A 386 31.46 -23.76 6.07
CA ASP A 386 32.02 -24.61 5.01
C ASP A 386 32.43 -23.83 3.75
N GLN A 387 32.19 -22.51 3.71
CA GLN A 387 32.50 -21.59 2.61
C GLN A 387 31.81 -21.95 1.29
N SER A 388 30.69 -22.68 1.35
CA SER A 388 29.89 -22.98 0.16
C SER A 388 28.83 -21.92 -0.15
N ALA A 389 28.54 -21.02 0.78
CA ALA A 389 27.52 -20.00 0.63
C ALA A 389 27.95 -18.63 1.15
N SER A 390 27.40 -17.57 0.57
CA SER A 390 27.57 -16.19 1.05
C SER A 390 26.28 -15.38 1.04
N LEU A 391 26.19 -14.42 1.97
CA LEU A 391 25.11 -13.45 2.10
C LEU A 391 25.72 -12.06 2.31
N VAL A 392 25.18 -11.04 1.65
CA VAL A 392 25.55 -9.64 1.88
C VAL A 392 24.43 -8.93 2.65
N ILE A 393 24.77 -8.23 3.72
CA ILE A 393 23.87 -7.32 4.41
C ILE A 393 24.37 -5.90 4.14
N GLU A 394 23.59 -5.14 3.37
CA GLU A 394 23.94 -3.81 2.90
C GLU A 394 23.82 -2.76 4.02
N ASN A 395 24.74 -1.80 4.05
CA ASN A 395 24.76 -0.69 5.03
C ASN A 395 24.69 -1.12 6.50
N PHE A 396 25.27 -2.28 6.82
CA PHE A 396 25.23 -2.89 8.14
C PHE A 396 25.90 -2.02 9.22
N GLN A 397 25.14 -1.70 10.27
CA GLN A 397 25.68 -1.21 11.54
C GLN A 397 25.65 -2.32 12.58
N ASN A 398 26.61 -2.30 13.50
CA ASN A 398 26.65 -3.30 14.56
C ASN A 398 25.36 -3.25 15.40
N GLN A 399 24.77 -4.42 15.67
CA GLN A 399 23.46 -4.63 16.30
C GLN A 399 22.24 -4.56 15.37
N ASN A 400 22.39 -4.12 14.11
CA ASN A 400 21.32 -4.24 13.13
C ASN A 400 20.93 -5.72 12.97
N LEU A 401 19.63 -5.95 12.75
CA LEU A 401 19.04 -7.27 12.52
C LEU A 401 19.34 -8.26 13.66
N GLY A 402 19.56 -7.75 14.87
CA GLY A 402 19.94 -8.54 16.04
C GLY A 402 21.38 -9.07 16.01
N ILE A 403 22.19 -8.69 15.01
CA ILE A 403 23.54 -9.22 14.81
C ILE A 403 24.57 -8.40 15.61
N LYS A 404 25.19 -9.03 16.61
CA LYS A 404 26.16 -8.42 17.52
C LYS A 404 27.58 -8.90 17.22
N LEU A 405 28.39 -8.02 16.63
CA LEU A 405 29.82 -8.24 16.40
C LEU A 405 30.62 -7.78 17.64
N LYS A 406 31.26 -8.73 18.33
CA LYS A 406 32.01 -8.48 19.56
C LYS A 406 33.50 -8.60 19.35
N VAL A 407 34.25 -7.59 19.76
CA VAL A 407 35.69 -7.73 20.00
C VAL A 407 35.86 -8.26 21.41
N MET A 408 36.52 -9.41 21.61
CA MET A 408 36.82 -9.84 22.99
C MET A 408 37.66 -8.78 23.68
N GLY A 409 37.14 -8.24 24.79
CA GLY A 409 37.94 -7.44 25.73
C GLY A 409 39.17 -8.24 26.13
N GLY A 410 40.35 -7.69 25.88
CA GLY A 410 41.60 -8.38 26.11
C GLY A 410 41.75 -8.84 27.55
N SER A 411 41.78 -10.16 27.77
CA SER A 411 42.75 -10.67 28.73
C SER A 411 44.11 -10.38 28.10
N SER A 412 44.80 -9.36 28.61
CA SER A 412 46.20 -9.07 28.29
C SER A 412 47.03 -10.35 28.36
N ARG A 413 47.26 -10.99 27.21
CA ARG A 413 48.36 -11.93 27.05
C ARG A 413 49.55 -11.12 26.58
N VAL A 414 50.15 -10.39 27.52
CA VAL A 414 51.50 -9.88 27.33
C VAL A 414 52.44 -11.09 27.37
N SER A 415 52.88 -11.54 26.21
CA SER A 415 53.98 -12.50 26.10
C SER A 415 55.03 -11.97 25.13
N SER A 416 55.77 -10.96 25.57
CA SER A 416 57.25 -10.89 25.57
C SER A 416 57.70 -9.42 25.65
N TRP A 417 58.58 -9.15 26.61
CA TRP A 417 59.15 -7.84 26.87
C TRP A 417 60.08 -7.42 25.72
N ARG A 418 59.85 -6.24 25.15
CA ARG A 418 60.87 -5.49 24.41
C ARG A 418 60.75 -3.99 24.73
N GLU A 419 61.91 -3.36 24.88
CA GLU A 419 62.17 -2.05 25.48
C GLU A 419 61.22 -0.92 25.08
N VAL A 420 60.84 -0.15 26.11
CA VAL A 420 60.19 1.15 26.00
C VAL A 420 61.20 2.18 25.51
N THR A 421 60.94 2.81 24.37
CA THR A 421 61.40 4.17 24.10
C THR A 421 60.30 4.97 23.42
N GLU A 422 59.90 6.05 24.10
CA GLU A 422 59.09 7.19 23.67
C GLU A 422 57.60 6.91 23.39
N THR A 423 56.75 7.17 24.39
CA THR A 423 55.30 7.31 24.19
C THR A 423 55.06 8.57 23.35
N PRO A 424 54.53 8.45 22.12
CA PRO A 424 54.06 9.61 21.37
C PRO A 424 52.77 10.10 22.02
N ILE A 425 52.52 11.42 21.92
CA ILE A 425 51.28 12.10 22.37
C ILE A 425 49.99 11.44 21.80
N THR A 426 50.13 10.52 20.85
CA THR A 426 49.04 9.74 20.25
C THR A 426 48.42 8.73 21.20
N ASP A 427 49.16 8.10 22.13
CA ASP A 427 48.58 7.02 22.95
C ASP A 427 47.54 7.54 23.95
N ASP A 428 47.66 8.79 24.41
CA ASP A 428 46.64 9.43 25.25
C ASP A 428 45.42 9.87 24.42
N ILE A 429 45.63 10.33 23.18
CA ILE A 429 44.52 10.71 22.28
C ILE A 429 43.79 9.45 21.80
N ASP A 430 44.51 8.40 21.44
CA ASP A 430 43.94 7.13 21.00
C ASP A 430 43.26 6.42 22.17
N ASN A 431 43.77 6.50 23.40
CA ASN A 431 43.03 5.98 24.56
C ASN A 431 41.77 6.79 24.86
N VAL A 432 41.81 8.12 24.78
CA VAL A 432 40.60 8.97 24.94
C VAL A 432 39.60 8.71 23.81
N PHE A 433 40.07 8.54 22.58
CA PHE A 433 39.25 8.24 21.41
C PHE A 433 38.69 6.82 21.44
N ASN A 434 39.47 5.83 21.87
CA ASN A 434 39.00 4.45 22.04
C ASN A 434 38.07 4.28 23.26
N VAL A 435 38.22 5.09 24.31
CA VAL A 435 37.24 5.14 25.41
C VAL A 435 35.94 5.77 24.93
N ALA A 436 36.00 6.87 24.17
CA ALA A 436 34.83 7.47 23.54
C ALA A 436 34.13 6.50 22.54
N GLN A 437 34.89 5.75 21.74
CA GLN A 437 34.36 4.75 20.79
C GLN A 437 33.86 3.45 21.43
N ARG A 438 34.24 3.17 22.68
CA ARG A 438 33.78 1.99 23.45
C ARG A 438 32.68 2.31 24.45
N THR A 439 32.24 3.57 24.50
CA THR A 439 31.09 3.94 25.31
C THR A 439 29.86 3.31 24.65
N PRO A 440 29.12 2.43 25.35
CA PRO A 440 27.86 1.90 24.84
C PRO A 440 26.95 3.05 24.39
N PRO A 441 26.06 2.87 23.39
CA PRO A 441 24.98 3.83 23.21
C PRO A 441 24.28 4.03 24.56
N PRO A 442 23.99 5.27 24.97
CA PRO A 442 23.41 5.53 26.28
C PRO A 442 22.14 4.71 26.43
N ASP A 443 22.00 4.01 27.55
CA ASP A 443 20.76 3.31 27.85
C ASP A 443 19.64 4.35 27.87
N LEU A 444 18.61 4.17 27.05
CA LEU A 444 17.43 5.04 27.08
C LEU A 444 16.83 4.97 28.49
N ARG A 445 16.69 6.13 29.12
CA ARG A 445 16.07 6.28 30.43
C ARG A 445 14.84 7.16 30.31
N ASP A 446 13.83 6.81 31.10
CA ASP A 446 12.51 7.42 31.05
C ASP A 446 12.24 8.19 32.34
N PRO A 447 12.74 9.44 32.47
CA PRO A 447 12.43 10.28 33.62
C PRO A 447 10.97 10.75 33.58
N LEU A 448 10.36 10.84 34.75
CA LEU A 448 9.00 11.28 34.96
C LEU A 448 8.92 12.80 34.89
N THR A 449 8.18 13.27 33.89
CA THR A 449 7.88 14.69 33.64
C THR A 449 6.47 15.03 34.11
N LEU A 450 6.28 16.30 34.47
CA LEU A 450 5.00 16.86 34.87
C LEU A 450 4.69 18.09 34.02
N ASP A 451 3.47 18.07 33.47
CA ASP A 451 2.81 19.24 32.89
C ASP A 451 2.43 20.19 34.03
N LEU A 452 2.98 21.42 34.02
CA LEU A 452 2.78 22.38 35.11
C LEU A 452 1.81 23.52 34.79
N ASP A 453 1.48 23.77 33.52
CA ASP A 453 0.57 24.85 33.10
C ASP A 453 -0.76 24.34 32.51
N GLY A 454 -0.86 23.04 32.27
CA GLY A 454 -2.06 22.29 31.93
C GLY A 454 -2.38 22.24 30.44
N ASP A 455 -1.41 22.45 29.55
CA ASP A 455 -1.61 22.42 28.10
C ASP A 455 -1.01 21.19 27.38
N GLY A 456 -0.33 20.31 28.13
CA GLY A 456 0.31 19.10 27.64
C GLY A 456 1.77 19.02 28.07
N LEU A 457 2.46 17.94 27.71
CA LEU A 457 3.91 17.86 27.91
C LEU A 457 4.63 18.39 26.67
N GLU A 458 5.50 19.37 26.87
CA GLU A 458 6.28 20.03 25.83
C GLU A 458 7.77 19.71 25.97
N THR A 459 8.40 19.28 24.87
CA THR A 459 9.81 18.87 24.87
C THR A 459 10.56 19.42 23.67
N THR A 460 11.87 19.65 23.84
CA THR A 460 12.79 19.93 22.75
C THR A 460 13.50 18.65 22.33
N ALA A 461 13.51 18.39 21.02
CA ALA A 461 14.39 17.38 20.45
C ALA A 461 15.87 17.75 20.65
N PHE A 462 16.75 16.75 20.55
CA PHE A 462 18.20 16.95 20.51
C PHE A 462 18.57 18.04 19.48
N SER A 463 19.37 19.02 19.90
CA SER A 463 19.74 20.18 19.08
C SER A 463 21.25 20.38 18.98
N THR A 464 21.69 21.40 18.25
CA THR A 464 23.11 21.78 18.18
C THR A 464 23.66 22.33 19.50
N HIS A 465 22.79 22.66 20.46
CA HIS A 465 23.14 23.04 21.83
C HIS A 465 22.33 22.18 22.80
N PRO A 466 22.64 20.87 22.91
CA PRO A 466 21.87 19.96 23.73
C PRO A 466 22.16 20.19 25.21
N ILE A 467 21.23 19.76 26.08
CA ILE A 467 21.47 19.70 27.51
C ILE A 467 22.23 18.40 27.80
N TYR A 468 23.32 18.51 28.55
CA TYR A 468 24.19 17.38 28.90
C TYR A 468 23.84 16.84 30.28
N PHE A 469 23.42 15.59 30.35
CA PHE A 469 23.01 14.92 31.60
C PHE A 469 23.42 13.45 31.57
N ASP A 470 23.83 12.90 32.72
CA ASP A 470 24.21 11.48 32.86
C ASP A 470 22.98 10.69 33.32
N HIS A 471 22.23 10.12 32.38
CA HIS A 471 20.95 9.47 32.69
C HIS A 471 21.12 8.08 33.30
N ASP A 472 22.18 7.35 32.95
CA ASP A 472 22.39 5.96 33.36
C ASP A 472 23.50 5.77 34.42
N VAL A 473 24.11 6.87 34.87
CA VAL A 473 25.11 6.94 35.93
C VAL A 473 26.39 6.22 35.52
N ASN A 474 26.73 6.31 34.23
CA ASN A 474 27.94 5.71 33.66
C ASN A 474 29.19 6.61 33.83
N GLY A 475 29.00 7.86 34.27
CA GLY A 475 30.04 8.88 34.48
C GLY A 475 30.29 9.79 33.28
N ILE A 476 29.50 9.67 32.21
CA ILE A 476 29.54 10.48 31.00
C ILE A 476 28.19 11.22 30.90
N LYS A 477 28.23 12.50 30.51
CA LYS A 477 27.03 13.30 30.28
C LYS A 477 26.72 13.32 28.80
N GLU A 478 25.62 12.70 28.39
CA GLU A 478 25.18 12.68 27.01
C GLU A 478 24.27 13.87 26.70
N GLY A 479 24.34 14.36 25.46
CA GLY A 479 23.42 15.38 24.99
C GLY A 479 22.05 14.77 24.74
N THR A 480 21.02 15.28 25.41
CA THR A 480 19.66 14.73 25.33
C THR A 480 18.64 15.80 24.89
N GLY A 481 17.46 15.34 24.47
CA GLY A 481 16.27 16.19 24.44
C GLY A 481 15.85 16.56 25.87
N TRP A 482 15.08 17.64 26.02
CA TRP A 482 14.76 18.17 27.35
C TRP A 482 13.35 18.70 27.43
N VAL A 483 12.84 18.82 28.64
CA VAL A 483 11.52 19.40 28.91
C VAL A 483 11.56 20.92 28.74
N LEU A 484 10.52 21.53 28.16
CA LEU A 484 10.44 22.98 28.01
C LEU A 484 10.21 23.69 29.37
N PRO A 485 10.50 25.01 29.49
CA PRO A 485 10.51 25.70 30.78
C PRO A 485 9.16 25.84 31.49
N ASP A 486 8.05 25.65 30.77
CA ASP A 486 6.66 25.56 31.24
C ASP A 486 6.42 24.28 32.04
N ASP A 487 7.19 23.23 31.77
CA ASP A 487 7.09 21.91 32.37
C ASP A 487 8.25 21.57 33.31
N GLY A 488 8.17 20.44 34.01
CA GLY A 488 9.19 20.06 34.99
C GLY A 488 9.53 18.58 35.08
N LEU A 489 10.80 18.30 35.38
CA LEU A 489 11.26 16.98 35.78
C LEU A 489 11.04 16.78 37.29
N LEU A 490 10.53 15.61 37.66
CA LEU A 490 10.45 15.22 39.07
C LEU A 490 11.80 14.69 39.55
N VAL A 491 12.37 15.28 40.61
CA VAL A 491 13.72 14.94 41.08
C VAL A 491 13.79 14.73 42.60
N LEU A 492 14.88 14.15 43.08
CA LEU A 492 15.23 14.11 44.48
C LEU A 492 16.74 14.03 44.60
N ASP A 493 17.33 15.03 45.25
CA ASP A 493 18.75 15.01 45.62
C ASP A 493 18.96 13.93 46.68
N ARG A 494 19.38 12.75 46.22
CA ARG A 494 19.47 11.55 47.06
C ARG A 494 20.78 11.53 47.84
N ASN A 495 21.81 12.18 47.32
CA ASN A 495 23.13 12.21 47.95
C ASN A 495 23.29 13.42 48.91
N GLY A 496 22.36 14.38 48.88
CA GLY A 496 22.28 15.54 49.75
C GLY A 496 23.29 16.65 49.42
N ASN A 497 23.82 16.70 48.20
CA ASN A 497 24.86 17.63 47.78
C ASN A 497 24.31 19.00 47.30
N GLY A 498 22.99 19.13 47.13
CA GLY A 498 22.30 20.34 46.69
C GLY A 498 22.26 20.56 45.17
N VAL A 499 22.68 19.58 44.37
CA VAL A 499 22.75 19.61 42.91
C VAL A 499 22.11 18.33 42.37
N ILE A 500 21.41 18.42 41.24
CA ILE A 500 20.91 17.24 40.53
C ILE A 500 21.87 16.98 39.38
N ASP A 501 22.68 15.94 39.49
CA ASP A 501 23.79 15.72 38.56
C ASP A 501 23.81 14.38 37.82
N ASP A 502 22.96 13.43 38.21
CA ASP A 502 22.79 12.13 37.54
C ASP A 502 21.35 11.57 37.59
N GLY A 503 21.11 10.50 36.83
CA GLY A 503 19.81 9.85 36.67
C GLY A 503 19.26 9.17 37.92
N THR A 504 20.07 8.88 38.94
CA THR A 504 19.54 8.35 40.21
C THR A 504 18.70 9.38 40.98
N GLU A 505 18.91 10.65 40.65
CA GLU A 505 18.25 11.79 41.26
C GLU A 505 17.03 12.26 40.46
N LEU A 506 16.76 11.65 39.29
CA LEU A 506 15.49 11.78 38.58
C LEU A 506 14.53 10.66 39.02
N PHE A 507 13.23 10.97 39.09
CA PHE A 507 12.21 9.92 39.19
C PHE A 507 12.03 9.28 37.82
N GLY A 508 12.09 7.95 37.72
CA GLY A 508 12.06 7.23 36.44
C GLY A 508 12.43 5.75 36.60
N ASP A 509 12.68 5.07 35.49
CA ASP A 509 13.17 3.69 35.45
C ASP A 509 14.60 3.51 36.01
N HIS A 510 15.35 4.60 36.17
CA HIS A 510 16.68 4.60 36.79
C HIS A 510 16.68 5.09 38.24
N THR A 511 15.51 5.24 38.87
CA THR A 511 15.45 5.57 40.30
C THR A 511 15.84 4.35 41.15
N PRO A 512 16.79 4.48 42.10
CA PRO A 512 17.14 3.38 43.00
C PRO A 512 15.97 3.01 43.92
N LEU A 513 15.69 1.71 44.03
CA LEU A 513 14.72 1.20 45.01
C LEU A 513 15.38 1.00 46.38
N ALA A 514 14.63 1.12 47.48
CA ALA A 514 15.13 0.86 48.86
C ALA A 514 15.73 -0.55 49.11
N GLY A 515 15.64 -1.46 48.13
CA GLY A 515 16.32 -2.75 48.07
C GLY A 515 17.53 -2.74 47.11
N SER A 516 17.64 -3.78 46.27
CA SER A 516 18.62 -3.84 45.18
C SER A 516 17.93 -3.69 43.83
N GLY A 517 18.48 -2.86 42.94
CA GLY A 517 17.95 -2.61 41.60
C GLY A 517 17.27 -1.25 41.47
N PHE A 518 16.76 -0.98 40.27
CA PHE A 518 16.09 0.26 39.91
C PHE A 518 14.58 0.05 39.74
N ALA A 519 13.81 1.14 39.79
CA ALA A 519 12.38 1.10 39.57
C ALA A 519 12.05 0.63 38.15
N VAL A 520 10.88 0.04 37.95
CA VAL A 520 10.45 -0.35 36.60
C VAL A 520 9.94 0.84 35.78
N ASP A 521 9.50 1.90 36.46
CA ASP A 521 9.02 3.16 35.89
C ASP A 521 8.96 4.26 36.98
N GLY A 522 8.68 5.50 36.56
CA GLY A 522 8.59 6.66 37.46
C GLY A 522 7.45 6.59 38.50
N PHE A 523 6.37 5.86 38.25
CA PHE A 523 5.27 5.70 39.21
C PHE A 523 5.64 4.71 40.32
N ALA A 524 6.34 3.62 39.98
CA ALA A 524 6.94 2.71 40.93
C ALA A 524 8.01 3.41 41.78
N ALA A 525 8.78 4.33 41.18
CA ALA A 525 9.75 5.17 41.88
C ALA A 525 9.09 6.11 42.92
N ILE A 526 7.90 6.65 42.62
CA ILE A 526 7.13 7.47 43.59
C ILE A 526 6.54 6.59 44.70
N ALA A 527 6.02 5.41 44.36
CA ALA A 527 5.31 4.55 45.31
C ALA A 527 6.15 4.16 46.53
N GLN A 528 7.48 4.06 46.41
CA GLN A 528 8.37 3.78 47.54
C GLN A 528 8.58 4.98 48.48
N GLU A 529 8.33 6.21 48.01
CA GLU A 529 8.46 7.43 48.81
C GLU A 529 7.16 7.75 49.58
N ASP A 530 6.08 7.00 49.34
CA ASP A 530 4.80 7.12 50.04
C ASP A 530 4.88 6.51 51.45
N SER A 531 5.34 7.33 52.40
CA SER A 531 5.22 7.06 53.83
C SER A 531 4.29 8.10 54.49
N PRO A 532 3.67 7.83 55.66
CA PRO A 532 2.65 8.70 56.25
C PRO A 532 3.12 10.11 56.69
N VAL A 533 4.35 10.53 56.35
CA VAL A 533 4.97 11.78 56.81
C VAL A 533 5.60 12.63 55.67
N GLY A 534 5.55 12.21 54.40
CA GLY A 534 6.14 12.96 53.29
C GLY A 534 5.10 13.70 52.44
N ARG A 535 5.08 15.04 52.46
CA ARG A 535 4.36 15.86 51.46
C ARG A 535 5.39 16.50 50.54
N ALA A 536 5.37 16.16 49.24
CA ALA A 536 6.11 16.85 48.20
C ALA A 536 5.53 18.26 47.97
N THR A 537 6.38 19.28 47.79
CA THR A 537 5.97 20.67 47.49
C THR A 537 6.88 21.25 46.39
N ALA A 538 6.29 21.91 45.39
CA ALA A 538 7.00 22.59 44.29
C ALA A 538 7.40 24.03 44.64
N LEU A 539 8.53 24.53 44.12
CA LEU A 539 8.95 25.94 44.23
C LEU A 539 9.69 26.39 42.96
N SER A 540 9.49 27.65 42.55
CA SER A 540 10.12 28.26 41.37
C SER A 540 11.40 29.03 41.72
N LEU A 541 12.43 28.94 40.86
CA LEU A 541 13.57 29.88 40.86
C LEU A 541 13.93 30.32 39.43
N PRO A 542 14.43 31.55 39.26
CA PRO A 542 14.57 32.19 37.96
C PRO A 542 15.97 31.96 37.38
N GLU A 543 16.09 30.95 36.52
CA GLU A 543 16.93 30.86 35.31
C GLU A 543 16.68 29.43 34.78
N ALA A 544 15.74 29.35 33.84
CA ALA A 544 14.64 28.39 33.89
C ALA A 544 14.97 27.00 33.29
N HIS A 545 15.32 26.03 34.14
CA HIS A 545 15.01 24.60 33.98
C HIS A 545 14.37 24.13 35.31
N VAL A 546 13.15 23.59 35.29
CA VAL A 546 12.41 23.24 36.52
C VAL A 546 12.76 21.82 36.98
N ALA A 547 13.42 21.72 38.13
CA ALA A 547 13.68 20.47 38.85
C ALA A 547 12.94 20.48 40.20
N ILE A 548 12.08 19.51 40.45
CA ILE A 548 11.27 19.39 41.69
C ILE A 548 12.04 18.65 42.79
N MET A 549 12.57 19.32 43.82
CA MET A 549 13.33 18.68 44.93
C MET A 549 12.44 18.13 46.07
N LEU A 550 12.65 16.89 46.54
CA LEU A 550 12.17 16.41 47.85
C LEU A 550 13.20 16.71 48.96
N ARG A 551 12.80 17.35 50.07
CA ARG A 551 13.65 17.49 51.28
C ARG A 551 13.16 16.58 52.40
N THR A 552 14.03 15.72 52.92
CA THR A 552 13.83 15.00 54.19
C THR A 552 14.28 15.88 55.36
N MET A 553 13.33 16.46 56.11
CA MET A 553 13.63 17.05 57.43
C MET A 553 13.63 15.95 58.50
N ALA A 554 14.80 15.44 58.88
CA ALA A 554 14.97 14.77 60.16
C ALA A 554 15.30 15.83 61.24
N ARG A 555 14.40 16.04 62.21
CA ARG A 555 14.71 16.72 63.48
C ARG A 555 14.69 15.71 64.63
N ALA A 556 15.86 15.45 65.20
CA ALA A 556 16.13 15.53 66.63
C ALA A 556 17.64 15.77 66.82
#